data_AF-A0A7Z0NKR3-F1
#
_entry.id   AF-A0A7Z0NKR3-F1
#
_cell.length_a   1.000
_cell.length_b   1.000
_cell.length_c   1.000
_cell.angle_alpha   90.00
_cell.angle_beta   90.00
_cell.angle_gamma   90.00
#
_symmetry.space_group_name_H-M   'P 1'
#
loop_
_entity.id
_entity.type
_entity.pdbx_description
1 polymer ?
#
loop_
_entity_poly.entity_id
_entity_poly.type
_entity_poly.pdbx_seq_one_letter_code
_entity_poly.pdbx_strand_id
1 'polypeptide(L)'
;MRLSFLGTTREATGSCVLVEAAGMRFLVNCGMVRGGCEVTAHNHQPFAFDPSQIDFVLLSHAHIDHSGLLPKLARAGFKGPIYTTEATVELLGVMLLNSADIQECDAKYQTEHPVRQHPLSMLYTRQDAHKSLAQVRGIPYNHEFEPHKAVRCRLRDAGHTIGSAIIEIWVSEYGLATKLVFSGDLGQPGRTTVRQPTPIDEADILVIASTYGNRRHKSLAAVEDEMIAIIDQTLFKRSGNVIMPAFAVGHTQEVIYHLQRLTREGRLQQPEIFVDSSMATDAMRITRKSIDQFDDQRKHCAGHLTWDKGWSHLRCLSTMMSVFFMPRDSIL
;
A
#
# COMPACT_ATOMS: atom_id res chain seq x y z
N MET A 1 24.99 -16.76 2.25
CA MET A 1 23.74 -15.95 2.35
C MET A 1 23.09 -16.08 3.72
N ARG A 2 22.59 -14.98 4.30
CA ARG A 2 21.83 -14.92 5.57
C ARG A 2 20.61 -14.01 5.43
N LEU A 3 19.47 -14.44 5.96
CA LEU A 3 18.24 -13.64 6.06
C LEU A 3 17.96 -13.32 7.52
N SER A 4 17.79 -12.02 7.82
CA SER A 4 17.40 -11.54 9.14
C SER A 4 16.05 -10.84 9.04
N PHE A 5 15.04 -11.40 9.70
CA PHE A 5 13.69 -10.84 9.75
C PHE A 5 13.62 -9.83 10.90
N LEU A 6 13.54 -8.54 10.55
CA LEU A 6 13.60 -7.42 11.50
C LEU A 6 12.22 -6.84 11.82
N GLY A 7 11.18 -7.34 11.15
CA GLY A 7 9.78 -7.02 11.40
C GLY A 7 8.85 -8.03 10.73
N THR A 8 7.54 -7.92 11.01
CA THR A 8 6.47 -8.82 10.50
C THR A 8 6.64 -10.30 10.86
N THR A 9 7.43 -10.62 11.89
CA THR A 9 7.47 -11.96 12.49
C THR A 9 6.45 -12.06 13.61
N ARG A 10 5.31 -12.74 13.34
CA ARG A 10 4.13 -12.85 14.23
C ARG A 10 3.30 -11.57 14.38
N GLU A 11 3.60 -10.55 13.60
CA GLU A 11 2.85 -9.29 13.51
C GLU A 11 2.55 -8.99 12.04
N ALA A 12 1.46 -8.28 11.76
CA ALA A 12 1.00 -8.02 10.39
C ALA A 12 1.63 -6.77 9.74
N THR A 13 2.47 -6.02 10.46
CA THR A 13 2.97 -4.70 9.98
C THR A 13 4.48 -4.57 10.19
N GLY A 14 5.10 -3.55 9.59
CA GLY A 14 6.52 -3.25 9.76
C GLY A 14 7.47 -4.16 8.99
N SER A 15 7.15 -4.49 7.74
CA SER A 15 7.93 -5.41 6.91
C SER A 15 9.35 -4.89 6.69
N CYS A 16 10.33 -5.64 7.16
CA CYS A 16 11.75 -5.33 7.00
C CYS A 16 12.55 -6.63 7.08
N VAL A 17 13.15 -7.03 5.96
CA VAL A 17 14.05 -8.19 5.89
C VAL A 17 15.41 -7.74 5.41
N LEU A 18 16.44 -8.00 6.20
CA LEU A 18 17.84 -7.77 5.84
C LEU A 18 18.40 -9.03 5.19
N VAL A 19 18.94 -8.88 3.99
CA VAL A 19 19.60 -9.94 3.23
C VAL A 19 21.10 -9.63 3.16
N GLU A 20 21.92 -10.58 3.63
CA GLU A 20 23.37 -10.49 3.61
C GLU A 20 23.92 -11.61 2.72
N ALA A 21 24.50 -11.26 1.57
CA ALA A 21 24.99 -12.23 0.59
C ALA A 21 26.01 -11.61 -0.37
N ALA A 22 26.98 -12.41 -0.81
CA ALA A 22 28.03 -12.03 -1.77
C ALA A 22 28.75 -10.72 -1.37
N GLY A 23 28.96 -10.51 -0.07
CA GLY A 23 29.62 -9.33 0.50
C GLY A 23 28.76 -8.07 0.57
N MET A 24 27.48 -8.14 0.19
CA MET A 24 26.53 -7.02 0.23
C MET A 24 25.50 -7.18 1.35
N ARG A 25 24.81 -6.07 1.64
CA ARG A 25 23.69 -5.99 2.57
C ARG A 25 22.59 -5.16 1.93
N PHE A 26 21.44 -5.76 1.69
CA PHE A 26 20.29 -5.05 1.13
C PHE A 26 19.01 -5.38 1.89
N LEU A 27 18.04 -4.47 1.81
CA LEU A 27 16.75 -4.65 2.46
C LEU A 27 15.68 -5.07 1.44
N VAL A 28 14.77 -5.94 1.87
CA VAL A 28 13.47 -6.11 1.24
C VAL A 28 12.42 -5.50 2.16
N ASN A 29 11.78 -4.43 1.66
CA ASN A 29 10.91 -3.51 2.40
C ASN A 29 11.61 -2.78 3.57
N CYS A 30 11.03 -1.66 4.00
CA CYS A 30 11.42 -0.91 5.20
C CYS A 30 10.17 -0.22 5.77
N GLY A 31 9.32 -1.03 6.39
CA GLY A 31 7.98 -0.67 6.82
C GLY A 31 7.87 -0.16 8.24
N MET A 32 6.86 0.66 8.48
CA MET A 32 6.49 1.16 9.80
C MET A 32 5.51 0.20 10.48
N VAL A 33 5.75 -0.12 11.76
CA VAL A 33 4.80 -0.90 12.55
C VAL A 33 3.56 -0.05 12.87
N ARG A 34 2.36 -0.59 12.68
CA ARG A 34 1.08 0.07 12.95
C ARG A 34 0.30 -0.74 14.00
N GLY A 35 -0.27 -0.07 14.99
CA GLY A 35 -1.00 -0.73 16.08
C GLY A 35 -1.25 0.19 17.27
N GLY A 36 -1.34 -0.39 18.46
CA GLY A 36 -1.44 0.36 19.72
C GLY A 36 -0.17 1.17 20.02
N CYS A 37 -0.27 2.09 20.98
CA CYS A 37 0.80 3.05 21.30
C CYS A 37 2.16 2.37 21.59
N GLU A 38 2.15 1.27 22.33
CA GLU A 38 3.37 0.51 22.68
C GLU A 38 4.05 -0.10 21.46
N VAL A 39 3.26 -0.65 20.54
CA VAL A 39 3.74 -1.25 19.29
C VAL A 39 4.35 -0.18 18.38
N THR A 40 3.71 0.98 18.28
CA THR A 40 4.22 2.10 17.47
C THR A 40 5.49 2.72 18.03
N ALA A 41 5.76 2.58 19.34
CA ALA A 41 7.00 3.07 19.95
C ALA A 41 8.25 2.36 19.39
N HIS A 42 8.09 1.13 18.88
CA HIS A 42 9.17 0.40 18.22
C HIS A 42 9.75 1.16 17.02
N ASN A 43 8.92 1.93 16.31
CA ASN A 43 9.37 2.73 15.17
C ASN A 43 10.40 3.79 15.56
N HIS A 44 10.48 4.22 16.82
CA HIS A 44 11.45 5.23 17.28
C HIS A 44 12.80 4.61 17.69
N GLN A 45 12.87 3.29 17.86
CA GLN A 45 14.12 2.62 18.20
C GLN A 45 15.13 2.71 17.05
N PRO A 46 16.45 2.76 17.32
CA PRO A 46 17.46 2.63 16.28
C PRO A 46 17.28 1.33 15.48
N PHE A 47 17.69 1.34 14.21
CA PHE A 47 17.72 0.11 13.42
C PHE A 47 18.68 -0.90 14.05
N ALA A 48 18.36 -2.20 13.96
CA ALA A 48 19.23 -3.29 14.42
C ALA A 48 20.46 -3.51 13.52
N PHE A 49 20.66 -2.65 12.53
CA PHE A 49 21.77 -2.63 11.58
C PHE A 49 22.20 -1.18 11.33
N ASP A 50 23.41 -0.99 10.84
CA ASP A 50 23.90 0.31 10.39
C ASP A 50 23.30 0.66 9.00
N PRO A 51 22.46 1.71 8.89
CA PRO A 51 21.85 2.11 7.61
C PRO A 51 22.86 2.54 6.54
N SER A 52 24.05 3.01 6.94
CA SER A 52 25.10 3.43 5.99
C SER A 52 25.74 2.26 5.25
N GLN A 53 25.59 1.04 5.77
CA GLN A 53 26.11 -0.21 5.20
C GLN A 53 25.10 -0.90 4.28
N ILE A 54 23.92 -0.32 4.06
CA ILE A 54 22.90 -0.89 3.17
C ILE A 54 23.17 -0.40 1.75
N ASP A 55 23.37 -1.33 0.82
CA ASP A 55 23.71 -1.06 -0.57
C ASP A 55 22.50 -0.54 -1.35
N PHE A 56 21.35 -1.19 -1.19
CA PHE A 56 20.09 -0.83 -1.84
C PHE A 56 18.88 -1.40 -1.09
N VAL A 57 17.69 -0.93 -1.46
CA VAL A 57 16.40 -1.45 -0.96
C VAL A 57 15.56 -1.94 -2.14
N LEU A 58 14.94 -3.10 -2.00
CA LEU A 58 13.89 -3.58 -2.89
C LEU A 58 12.55 -3.41 -2.18
N LEU A 59 11.63 -2.65 -2.77
CA LEU A 59 10.34 -2.35 -2.17
C LEU A 59 9.21 -3.00 -2.97
N SER A 60 8.40 -3.80 -2.27
CA SER A 60 7.27 -4.53 -2.87
C SER A 60 6.12 -3.60 -3.27
N HIS A 61 5.69 -2.68 -2.39
CA HIS A 61 4.58 -1.76 -2.66
C HIS A 61 4.56 -0.56 -1.71
N ALA A 62 3.65 0.38 -1.95
CA ALA A 62 3.62 1.70 -1.32
C ALA A 62 3.01 1.77 0.09
N HIS A 63 2.44 0.68 0.62
CA HIS A 63 1.80 0.76 1.96
C HIS A 63 2.84 1.10 3.04
N ILE A 64 2.40 1.82 4.07
CA ILE A 64 3.28 2.40 5.11
C ILE A 64 3.95 1.31 5.96
N ASP A 65 3.31 0.17 6.11
CA ASP A 65 3.86 -1.02 6.75
C ASP A 65 4.88 -1.77 5.89
N HIS A 66 5.16 -1.30 4.67
CA HIS A 66 6.26 -1.78 3.81
C HIS A 66 7.26 -0.68 3.44
N SER A 67 6.84 0.59 3.43
CA SER A 67 7.64 1.73 2.95
C SER A 67 7.86 2.85 3.97
N GLY A 68 7.10 2.85 5.07
CA GLY A 68 6.96 3.99 5.97
C GLY A 68 8.21 4.37 6.75
N LEU A 69 9.23 3.52 6.83
CA LEU A 69 10.50 3.85 7.47
C LEU A 69 11.60 4.26 6.47
N LEU A 70 11.33 4.29 5.16
CA LEU A 70 12.31 4.76 4.16
C LEU A 70 12.84 6.17 4.44
N PRO A 71 12.02 7.18 4.81
CA PRO A 71 12.56 8.51 5.16
C PRO A 71 13.47 8.48 6.39
N LYS A 72 13.10 7.70 7.42
CA LYS A 72 13.93 7.49 8.62
C LYS A 72 15.25 6.80 8.27
N LEU A 73 15.21 5.80 7.39
CA LEU A 73 16.38 5.08 6.91
C LEU A 73 17.36 6.03 6.20
N ALA A 74 16.86 6.86 5.27
CA ALA A 74 17.66 7.87 4.57
C ALA A 74 18.28 8.89 5.55
N ARG A 75 17.49 9.40 6.50
CA ARG A 75 17.98 10.30 7.55
C ARG A 75 19.06 9.67 8.43
N ALA A 76 18.97 8.36 8.67
CA ALA A 76 19.93 7.61 9.48
C ALA A 76 21.23 7.22 8.74
N GLY A 77 21.40 7.66 7.48
CA GLY A 77 22.67 7.55 6.75
C GLY A 77 22.65 6.68 5.50
N PHE A 78 21.51 6.06 5.16
CA PHE A 78 21.36 5.31 3.91
C PHE A 78 21.39 6.24 2.69
N LYS A 79 22.24 5.90 1.71
CA LYS A 79 22.46 6.69 0.49
C LYS A 79 22.16 5.92 -0.80
N GLY A 80 21.87 4.63 -0.71
CA GLY A 80 21.66 3.74 -1.86
C GLY A 80 20.33 3.98 -2.59
N PRO A 81 20.14 3.32 -3.74
CA PRO A 81 18.88 3.36 -4.48
C PRO A 81 17.78 2.48 -3.83
N ILE A 82 16.53 2.88 -4.05
CA ILE A 82 15.33 2.12 -3.67
C ILE A 82 14.64 1.69 -4.97
N TYR A 83 14.60 0.39 -5.26
CA TYR A 83 13.97 -0.14 -6.47
C TYR A 83 12.55 -0.61 -6.20
N THR A 84 11.62 -0.18 -7.04
CA THR A 84 10.21 -0.58 -6.99
C THR A 84 9.54 -0.35 -8.35
N THR A 85 8.25 -0.62 -8.47
CA THR A 85 7.52 -0.38 -9.73
C THR A 85 7.25 1.10 -9.94
N GLU A 86 7.07 1.52 -11.20
CA GLU A 86 6.78 2.91 -11.56
C GLU A 86 5.55 3.46 -10.85
N ALA A 87 4.47 2.68 -10.75
CA ALA A 87 3.26 3.10 -10.07
C ALA A 87 3.47 3.22 -8.54
N THR A 88 4.30 2.36 -7.95
CA THR A 88 4.70 2.51 -6.54
C THR A 88 5.52 3.78 -6.32
N VAL A 89 6.36 4.22 -7.27
CA VAL A 89 7.07 5.51 -7.15
C VAL A 89 6.09 6.67 -7.01
N GLU A 90 5.07 6.73 -7.87
CA GLU A 90 4.04 7.79 -7.79
C GLU A 90 3.27 7.72 -6.46
N LEU A 91 2.89 6.51 -6.02
CA LEU A 91 2.15 6.31 -4.77
C LEU A 91 2.99 6.69 -3.53
N LEU A 92 4.29 6.40 -3.51
CA LEU A 92 5.18 6.81 -2.41
C LEU A 92 5.21 8.33 -2.24
N GLY A 93 5.14 9.07 -3.35
CA GLY A 93 5.06 10.53 -3.33
C GLY A 93 3.84 11.05 -2.56
N VAL A 94 2.73 10.32 -2.62
CA VAL A 94 1.51 10.67 -1.87
C VAL A 94 1.60 10.14 -0.43
N MET A 95 1.93 8.85 -0.28
CA MET A 95 1.87 8.12 0.99
C MET A 95 2.88 8.65 2.01
N LEU A 96 4.14 8.84 1.62
CA LEU A 96 5.19 9.27 2.56
C LEU A 96 5.04 10.73 2.97
N LEU A 97 4.61 11.61 2.05
CA LEU A 97 4.34 13.01 2.36
C LEU A 97 3.13 13.15 3.29
N ASN A 98 2.03 12.43 3.01
CA ASN A 98 0.87 12.43 3.90
C ASN A 98 1.21 11.88 5.30
N SER A 99 2.01 10.81 5.37
CA SER A 99 2.46 10.27 6.66
C SER A 99 3.38 11.24 7.43
N ALA A 100 4.18 12.06 6.74
CA ALA A 100 4.94 13.14 7.38
C ALA A 100 4.03 14.26 7.89
N ASP A 101 3.06 14.69 7.08
CA ASP A 101 2.11 15.75 7.46
C ASP A 101 1.32 15.37 8.71
N ILE A 102 0.86 14.11 8.80
CA ILE A 102 0.17 13.59 10.00
C ILE A 102 1.10 13.66 11.22
N GLN A 103 2.36 13.24 11.10
CA GLN A 103 3.32 13.30 12.19
C GLN A 103 3.61 14.74 12.65
N GLU A 104 3.71 15.68 11.71
CA GLU A 104 3.92 17.10 12.02
C GLU A 104 2.69 17.72 12.70
N CYS A 105 1.48 17.37 12.26
CA CYS A 105 0.23 17.76 12.90
C CYS A 105 0.13 17.20 14.33
N ASP A 106 0.41 15.91 14.52
CA ASP A 106 0.37 15.26 15.84
C ASP A 106 1.40 15.88 16.79
N ALA A 107 2.60 16.20 16.30
CA ALA A 107 3.63 16.85 17.09
C ALA A 107 3.23 18.28 17.52
N LYS A 108 2.62 19.06 16.62
CA LYS A 108 2.08 20.40 16.95
C LYS A 108 0.96 20.31 17.99
N TYR A 109 0.00 19.41 17.77
CA TYR A 109 -1.12 19.21 18.69
C TYR A 109 -0.66 18.83 20.09
N GLN A 110 0.32 17.92 20.22
CA GLN A 110 0.92 17.55 21.51
C GLN A 110 1.66 18.72 22.19
N THR A 111 2.28 19.60 21.41
CA THR A 111 2.95 20.79 21.94
C THR A 111 1.94 21.78 22.52
N GLU A 112 0.78 21.95 21.86
CA GLU A 112 -0.30 22.84 22.29
C GLU A 112 -1.15 22.25 23.44
N HIS A 113 -1.30 20.91 23.45
CA HIS A 113 -2.11 20.18 24.42
C HIS A 113 -1.26 19.10 25.10
N PRO A 114 -0.44 19.44 26.11
CA PRO A 114 0.44 18.51 26.81
C PRO A 114 -0.36 17.57 27.72
N VAL A 115 -1.03 16.59 27.12
CA VAL A 115 -1.82 15.55 27.83
C VAL A 115 -0.95 14.32 28.14
N ARG A 116 0.16 14.12 27.41
CA ARG A 116 1.09 12.99 27.58
C ARG A 116 2.37 13.44 28.27
N GLN A 117 2.88 12.63 29.21
CA GLN A 117 4.13 12.89 29.93
C GLN A 117 5.38 12.86 29.03
N HIS A 118 5.30 12.24 27.85
CA HIS A 118 6.42 12.12 26.90
C HIS A 118 5.92 12.44 25.48
N PRO A 119 6.38 13.55 24.86
CA PRO A 119 6.07 13.82 23.46
C PRO A 119 6.71 12.75 22.57
N LEU A 120 5.93 12.17 21.65
CA LEU A 120 6.48 11.27 20.65
C LEU A 120 7.24 12.13 19.63
N SER A 121 8.57 12.00 19.58
CA SER A 121 9.40 12.70 18.61
C SER A 121 9.08 12.22 17.20
N MET A 122 8.88 13.13 16.24
CA MET A 122 8.60 12.76 14.84
C MET A 122 9.67 11.78 14.31
N LEU A 123 9.23 10.72 13.61
CA LEU A 123 10.16 9.76 12.99
C LEU A 123 10.94 10.41 11.85
N TYR A 124 10.26 11.27 11.10
CA TYR A 124 10.81 12.04 10.00
C TYR A 124 9.89 13.24 9.67
N THR A 125 10.46 14.24 9.02
CA THR A 125 9.73 15.43 8.55
C THR A 125 9.27 15.28 7.10
N ARG A 126 8.42 16.20 6.62
CA ARG A 126 8.04 16.26 5.20
C ARG A 126 9.26 16.45 4.30
N GLN A 127 10.26 17.20 4.76
CA GLN A 127 11.51 17.39 4.03
C GLN A 127 12.32 16.10 3.93
N ASP A 128 12.37 15.30 4.99
CA ASP A 128 13.04 13.99 4.98
C ASP A 128 12.35 13.03 4.00
N ALA A 129 11.00 13.00 4.00
CA ALA A 129 10.22 12.23 3.03
C ALA A 129 10.50 12.67 1.59
N HIS A 130 10.55 13.97 1.31
CA HIS A 130 10.89 14.45 -0.02
C HIS A 130 12.31 14.04 -0.45
N LYS A 131 13.28 14.09 0.46
CA LYS A 131 14.66 13.68 0.17
C LYS A 131 14.77 12.19 -0.14
N SER A 132 14.08 11.33 0.59
CA SER A 132 14.13 9.87 0.34
C SER A 132 13.50 9.50 -1.00
N LEU A 133 12.48 10.23 -1.47
CA LEU A 133 11.88 10.01 -2.80
C LEU A 133 12.90 10.16 -3.94
N ALA A 134 13.95 10.98 -3.78
CA ALA A 134 15.01 11.13 -4.79
C ALA A 134 15.87 9.87 -4.97
N GLN A 135 15.84 8.94 -4.01
CA GLN A 135 16.55 7.65 -4.07
C GLN A 135 15.73 6.58 -4.81
N VAL A 136 14.43 6.81 -5.04
CA VAL A 136 13.53 5.81 -5.61
C VAL A 136 13.73 5.69 -7.12
N ARG A 137 13.74 4.45 -7.62
CA ARG A 137 13.91 4.08 -9.03
C ARG A 137 12.75 3.15 -9.43
N GLY A 138 11.99 3.60 -10.42
CA GLY A 138 10.90 2.82 -11.01
C GLY A 138 11.42 1.82 -12.01
N ILE A 139 10.99 0.56 -11.89
CA ILE A 139 11.33 -0.54 -12.79
C ILE A 139 10.03 -1.11 -13.35
N PRO A 140 9.90 -1.25 -14.69
CA PRO A 140 8.75 -1.92 -15.28
C PRO A 140 8.63 -3.38 -14.82
N TYR A 141 7.41 -3.88 -14.72
CA TYR A 141 7.19 -5.31 -14.49
C TYR A 141 7.88 -6.16 -15.56
N ASN A 142 8.34 -7.35 -15.14
CA ASN A 142 8.99 -8.36 -15.99
C ASN A 142 10.36 -7.94 -16.57
N HIS A 143 10.82 -6.73 -16.31
CA HIS A 143 12.15 -6.29 -16.68
C HIS A 143 13.18 -6.79 -15.65
N GLU A 144 14.23 -7.47 -16.11
CA GLU A 144 15.35 -7.86 -15.25
C GLU A 144 16.28 -6.67 -15.04
N PHE A 145 16.75 -6.49 -13.81
CA PHE A 145 17.69 -5.43 -13.46
C PHE A 145 18.70 -5.93 -12.44
N GLU A 146 19.88 -5.30 -12.41
CA GLU A 146 20.99 -5.71 -11.57
C GLU A 146 21.40 -4.55 -10.65
N PRO A 147 20.90 -4.50 -9.40
CA PRO A 147 21.41 -3.57 -8.40
C PRO A 147 22.91 -3.73 -8.13
N HIS A 148 23.44 -4.93 -8.38
CA HIS A 148 24.85 -5.28 -8.26
C HIS A 148 25.19 -6.47 -9.15
N LYS A 149 26.45 -6.63 -9.56
CA LYS A 149 26.94 -7.72 -10.45
C LYS A 149 26.62 -9.16 -10.00
N ALA A 150 26.32 -9.35 -8.72
CA ALA A 150 26.00 -10.66 -8.13
C ALA A 150 24.52 -10.80 -7.78
N VAL A 151 23.70 -9.77 -8.02
CA VAL A 151 22.27 -9.74 -7.69
C VAL A 151 21.49 -9.30 -8.93
N ARG A 152 20.67 -10.21 -9.43
CA ARG A 152 19.70 -9.92 -10.47
C ARG A 152 18.31 -9.97 -9.87
N CYS A 153 17.45 -9.04 -10.25
CA CYS A 153 16.11 -8.90 -9.71
C CYS A 153 15.07 -8.79 -10.83
N ARG A 154 13.84 -9.18 -10.55
CA ARG A 154 12.68 -8.97 -11.41
C ARG A 154 11.44 -8.71 -10.58
N LEU A 155 10.66 -7.70 -10.98
CA LEU A 155 9.37 -7.38 -10.35
C LEU A 155 8.25 -8.05 -11.13
N ARG A 156 7.39 -8.78 -10.43
CA ARG A 156 6.22 -9.48 -10.97
C ARG A 156 4.98 -8.94 -10.30
N ASP A 157 3.86 -8.84 -11.00
CA ASP A 157 2.65 -8.22 -10.43
C ASP A 157 2.12 -9.06 -9.26
N ALA A 158 1.95 -8.46 -8.07
CA ALA A 158 1.42 -9.13 -6.89
C ALA A 158 -0.11 -9.05 -6.79
N GLY A 159 -0.76 -8.22 -7.60
CA GLY A 159 -2.21 -8.05 -7.62
C GLY A 159 -2.84 -7.51 -6.33
N HIS A 160 -2.05 -7.00 -5.37
CA HIS A 160 -2.55 -6.51 -4.07
C HIS A 160 -3.05 -5.07 -4.16
N THR A 161 -2.18 -4.19 -4.65
CA THR A 161 -2.47 -2.79 -4.99
C THR A 161 -1.83 -2.44 -6.32
N ILE A 162 -2.21 -1.29 -6.90
CA ILE A 162 -1.54 -0.78 -8.10
C ILE A 162 -0.04 -0.63 -7.83
N GLY A 163 0.79 -1.22 -8.69
CA GLY A 163 2.24 -1.21 -8.53
C GLY A 163 2.78 -2.23 -7.54
N SER A 164 1.94 -3.01 -6.86
CA SER A 164 2.44 -4.06 -5.95
C SER A 164 3.22 -5.14 -6.70
N ALA A 165 4.32 -5.59 -6.10
CA ALA A 165 5.24 -6.52 -6.72
C ALA A 165 5.65 -7.69 -5.82
N ILE A 166 5.61 -8.89 -6.42
CA ILE A 166 6.42 -10.04 -6.03
C ILE A 166 7.83 -9.76 -6.54
N ILE A 167 8.83 -9.93 -5.70
CA ILE A 167 10.22 -9.65 -6.01
C ILE A 167 10.95 -10.98 -6.16
N GLU A 168 11.37 -11.31 -7.38
CA GLU A 168 12.29 -12.41 -7.65
C GLU A 168 13.72 -11.88 -7.58
N ILE A 169 14.60 -12.58 -6.85
CA ILE A 169 15.98 -12.18 -6.59
C ILE A 169 16.88 -13.40 -6.83
N TRP A 170 17.78 -13.31 -7.80
CA TRP A 170 18.83 -14.30 -8.02
C TRP A 170 20.14 -13.75 -7.46
N VAL A 171 20.71 -14.45 -6.50
CA VAL A 171 22.00 -14.09 -5.90
C VAL A 171 23.04 -15.14 -6.25
N SER A 172 24.15 -14.69 -6.83
CA SER A 172 25.28 -15.56 -7.18
C SER A 172 26.39 -15.46 -6.12
N GLU A 173 26.67 -16.55 -5.42
CA GLU A 173 27.68 -16.64 -4.35
C GLU A 173 28.46 -17.96 -4.49
N TYR A 174 29.79 -17.93 -4.43
CA TYR A 174 30.66 -19.12 -4.58
C TYR A 174 30.42 -19.97 -5.84
N GLY A 175 29.98 -19.34 -6.93
CA GLY A 175 29.69 -20.02 -8.20
C GLY A 175 28.31 -20.70 -8.27
N LEU A 176 27.47 -20.54 -7.25
CA LEU A 176 26.09 -21.03 -7.22
C LEU A 176 25.10 -19.87 -7.23
N ALA A 177 24.00 -20.02 -7.96
CA ALA A 177 22.90 -19.06 -7.97
C ALA A 177 21.75 -19.58 -7.08
N THR A 178 21.30 -18.77 -6.14
CA THR A 178 20.10 -19.04 -5.31
C THR A 178 19.01 -18.05 -5.67
N LYS A 179 17.81 -18.55 -5.96
CA LYS A 179 16.61 -17.76 -6.23
C LYS A 179 15.77 -17.57 -4.97
N LEU A 180 15.71 -16.34 -4.48
CA LEU A 180 14.75 -15.91 -3.46
C LEU A 180 13.52 -15.30 -4.12
N VAL A 181 12.36 -15.55 -3.53
CA VAL A 181 11.11 -14.91 -3.92
C VAL A 181 10.46 -14.32 -2.68
N PHE A 182 10.23 -13.01 -2.71
CA PHE A 182 9.46 -12.31 -1.70
C PHE A 182 8.10 -11.95 -2.30
N SER A 183 7.02 -12.51 -1.75
CA SER A 183 5.68 -12.26 -2.29
C SER A 183 5.22 -10.81 -2.14
N GLY A 184 5.72 -10.12 -1.12
CA GLY A 184 5.02 -8.95 -0.58
C GLY A 184 3.62 -9.36 -0.12
N ASP A 185 2.69 -8.42 -0.15
CA ASP A 185 1.28 -8.72 0.01
C ASP A 185 0.70 -9.20 -1.32
N LEU A 186 -0.06 -10.29 -1.28
CA LEU A 186 -0.68 -10.90 -2.45
C LEU A 186 -2.16 -10.54 -2.53
N GLY A 187 -2.56 -10.13 -3.73
CA GLY A 187 -3.97 -9.89 -4.05
C GLY A 187 -4.79 -11.17 -4.12
N GLN A 188 -6.09 -11.00 -3.88
CA GLN A 188 -7.06 -12.06 -4.16
C GLN A 188 -7.35 -12.14 -5.67
N PRO A 189 -7.45 -13.35 -6.24
CA PRO A 189 -7.90 -13.52 -7.62
C PRO A 189 -9.28 -12.89 -7.86
N GLY A 190 -9.50 -12.35 -9.06
CA GLY A 190 -10.79 -11.78 -9.47
C GLY A 190 -11.01 -10.32 -9.10
N ARG A 191 -10.04 -9.66 -8.48
CA ARG A 191 -10.05 -8.20 -8.31
C ARG A 191 -9.98 -7.48 -9.65
N THR A 192 -10.70 -6.36 -9.75
CA THR A 192 -10.87 -5.64 -11.02
C THR A 192 -9.99 -4.39 -11.15
N THR A 193 -9.65 -3.77 -10.03
CA THR A 193 -8.81 -2.56 -9.97
C THR A 193 -7.32 -2.85 -10.17
N VAL A 194 -6.91 -4.12 -10.11
CA VAL A 194 -5.53 -4.60 -10.15
C VAL A 194 -5.45 -5.87 -10.99
N ARG A 195 -4.25 -6.24 -11.47
CA ARG A 195 -4.10 -7.52 -12.18
C ARG A 195 -4.12 -8.69 -11.20
N GLN A 196 -4.26 -9.90 -11.73
CA GLN A 196 -4.09 -11.08 -10.88
C GLN A 196 -2.62 -11.23 -10.51
N PRO A 197 -2.31 -11.76 -9.30
CA PRO A 197 -0.95 -12.10 -8.93
C PRO A 197 -0.33 -13.00 -9.99
N THR A 198 0.89 -12.67 -10.39
CA THR A 198 1.60 -13.41 -11.43
C THR A 198 2.10 -14.74 -10.85
N PRO A 199 1.80 -15.89 -11.48
CA PRO A 199 2.37 -17.15 -11.07
C PRO A 199 3.91 -17.13 -11.13
N ILE A 200 4.53 -17.75 -10.13
CA ILE A 200 5.98 -17.93 -10.05
C ILE A 200 6.26 -19.43 -10.08
N ASP A 201 7.04 -19.87 -11.07
CA ASP A 201 7.22 -21.30 -11.37
C ASP A 201 8.18 -22.00 -10.39
N GLU A 202 9.19 -21.28 -9.90
CA GLU A 202 10.27 -21.84 -9.09
C GLU A 202 10.82 -20.83 -8.07
N ALA A 203 11.28 -21.33 -6.92
CA ALA A 203 12.03 -20.60 -5.90
C ALA A 203 12.85 -21.59 -5.06
N ASP A 204 14.09 -21.24 -4.72
CA ASP A 204 14.86 -22.00 -3.71
C ASP A 204 14.44 -21.59 -2.30
N ILE A 205 14.15 -20.29 -2.11
CA ILE A 205 13.64 -19.74 -0.86
C ILE A 205 12.42 -18.86 -1.16
N LEU A 206 11.27 -19.23 -0.60
CA LEU A 206 10.04 -18.44 -0.69
C LEU A 206 9.73 -17.79 0.66
N VAL A 207 9.69 -16.46 0.66
CA VAL A 207 9.18 -15.64 1.77
C VAL A 207 7.80 -15.13 1.38
N ILE A 208 6.77 -15.69 2.01
CA ILE A 208 5.37 -15.44 1.67
C ILE A 208 4.59 -14.83 2.83
N ALA A 209 3.73 -13.85 2.53
CA ALA A 209 2.80 -13.29 3.49
C ALA A 209 1.77 -14.33 3.96
N SER A 210 1.33 -14.22 5.21
CA SER A 210 0.41 -15.17 5.85
C SER A 210 -0.79 -14.51 6.55
N THR A 211 -1.12 -13.27 6.15
CA THR A 211 -2.17 -12.41 6.74
C THR A 211 -3.51 -13.13 6.94
N TYR A 212 -3.90 -13.99 5.99
CA TYR A 212 -5.14 -14.77 6.05
C TYR A 212 -4.90 -16.28 6.12
N GLY A 213 -3.71 -16.73 6.50
CA GLY A 213 -3.32 -18.14 6.50
C GLY A 213 -4.21 -19.06 7.36
N ASN A 214 -5.04 -18.50 8.25
CA ASN A 214 -5.95 -19.22 9.13
C ASN A 214 -7.45 -19.07 8.78
N ARG A 215 -7.81 -18.45 7.65
CA ARG A 215 -9.22 -18.15 7.30
C ARG A 215 -9.55 -18.52 5.86
N ARG A 216 -10.83 -18.79 5.62
CA ARG A 216 -11.40 -18.91 4.27
C ARG A 216 -12.23 -17.67 3.97
N HIS A 217 -12.18 -17.21 2.73
CA HIS A 217 -12.98 -16.08 2.27
C HIS A 217 -14.34 -16.55 1.75
N LYS A 218 -15.37 -15.73 1.98
CA LYS A 218 -16.67 -15.87 1.30
C LYS A 218 -16.48 -15.61 -0.21
N SER A 219 -17.37 -16.17 -1.03
CA SER A 219 -17.40 -15.81 -2.45
C SER A 219 -17.68 -14.30 -2.62
N LEU A 220 -17.15 -13.69 -3.67
CA LEU A 220 -17.38 -12.28 -3.97
C LEU A 220 -18.88 -11.95 -4.07
N ALA A 221 -19.67 -12.82 -4.71
CA ALA A 221 -21.12 -12.65 -4.83
C ALA A 221 -21.80 -12.55 -3.45
N ALA A 222 -21.46 -13.45 -2.52
CA ALA A 222 -22.01 -13.43 -1.17
C ALA A 222 -21.60 -12.17 -0.38
N VAL A 223 -20.38 -11.67 -0.57
CA VAL A 223 -19.92 -10.42 0.04
C VAL A 223 -20.70 -9.22 -0.53
N GLU A 224 -20.94 -9.21 -1.84
CA GLU A 224 -21.73 -8.16 -2.49
C GLU A 224 -23.18 -8.14 -2.03
N ASP A 225 -23.83 -9.30 -1.92
CA ASP A 225 -25.21 -9.39 -1.44
C ASP A 225 -25.34 -8.89 0.01
N GLU A 226 -24.37 -9.24 0.87
CA GLU A 226 -24.32 -8.75 2.25
C GLU A 226 -24.10 -7.22 2.30
N MET A 227 -23.21 -6.68 1.46
CA MET A 227 -22.97 -5.25 1.36
C MET A 227 -24.23 -4.50 0.89
N ILE A 228 -24.91 -5.00 -0.14
CA ILE A 228 -26.17 -4.43 -0.65
C ILE A 228 -27.22 -4.41 0.47
N ALA A 229 -27.40 -5.53 1.17
CA ALA A 229 -28.38 -5.62 2.25
C ALA A 229 -28.13 -4.60 3.36
N ILE A 230 -26.87 -4.42 3.78
CA ILE A 230 -26.47 -3.44 4.80
C ILE A 230 -26.75 -2.00 4.33
N ILE A 231 -26.36 -1.67 3.10
CA ILE A 231 -26.55 -0.33 2.54
C ILE A 231 -28.04 -0.03 2.40
N ASP A 232 -28.82 -0.95 1.82
CA ASP A 232 -30.25 -0.75 1.59
C ASP A 232 -31.02 -0.61 2.90
N GLN A 233 -30.71 -1.45 3.89
CA GLN A 233 -31.34 -1.38 5.20
C GLN A 233 -31.01 -0.08 5.93
N THR A 234 -29.77 0.39 5.83
CA THR A 234 -29.32 1.55 6.60
C THR A 234 -29.75 2.86 5.94
N LEU A 235 -29.48 3.04 4.65
CA LEU A 235 -29.75 4.28 3.94
C LEU A 235 -31.23 4.47 3.62
N PHE A 236 -31.87 3.45 3.04
CA PHE A 236 -33.21 3.63 2.43
C PHE A 236 -34.35 3.18 3.33
N LYS A 237 -34.14 2.21 4.23
CA LYS A 237 -35.19 1.77 5.17
C LYS A 237 -35.17 2.48 6.51
N ARG A 238 -34.00 2.98 6.94
CA ARG A 238 -33.82 3.61 8.26
C ARG A 238 -33.41 5.07 8.18
N SER A 239 -33.14 5.59 6.98
CA SER A 239 -32.66 6.97 6.78
C SER A 239 -31.42 7.31 7.61
N GLY A 240 -30.54 6.32 7.82
CA GLY A 240 -29.26 6.48 8.52
C GLY A 240 -28.09 6.69 7.55
N ASN A 241 -26.89 6.84 8.10
CA ASN A 241 -25.65 6.94 7.33
C ASN A 241 -24.82 5.66 7.46
N VAL A 242 -24.11 5.27 6.39
CA VAL A 242 -23.11 4.19 6.43
C VAL A 242 -21.72 4.81 6.44
N ILE A 243 -20.89 4.43 7.41
CA ILE A 243 -19.49 4.87 7.52
C ILE A 243 -18.59 3.67 7.24
N MET A 244 -17.72 3.79 6.23
CA MET A 244 -16.78 2.74 5.86
C MET A 244 -15.34 3.22 6.01
N PRO A 245 -14.63 2.83 7.09
CA PRO A 245 -13.22 3.10 7.21
C PRO A 245 -12.45 2.24 6.20
N ALA A 246 -11.65 2.88 5.35
CA ALA A 246 -10.87 2.22 4.33
C ALA A 246 -9.51 2.89 4.15
N PHE A 247 -8.51 2.09 3.77
CA PHE A 247 -7.21 2.64 3.35
C PHE A 247 -7.38 3.42 2.05
N ALA A 248 -6.81 4.63 2.00
CA ALA A 248 -6.91 5.51 0.84
C ALA A 248 -6.31 4.91 -0.44
N VAL A 249 -5.39 3.95 -0.32
CA VAL A 249 -4.79 3.21 -1.45
C VAL A 249 -5.15 1.72 -1.37
N GLY A 250 -5.78 1.22 -2.43
CA GLY A 250 -6.25 -0.16 -2.57
C GLY A 250 -7.75 -0.28 -2.33
N HIS A 251 -8.16 -0.39 -1.06
CA HIS A 251 -9.54 -0.74 -0.69
C HIS A 251 -10.56 0.34 -1.07
N THR A 252 -10.24 1.63 -0.88
CA THR A 252 -11.16 2.71 -1.28
C THR A 252 -11.49 2.64 -2.77
N GLN A 253 -10.50 2.38 -3.63
CA GLN A 253 -10.72 2.26 -5.08
C GLN A 253 -11.63 1.07 -5.42
N GLU A 254 -11.45 -0.06 -4.74
CA GLU A 254 -12.28 -1.26 -4.94
C GLU A 254 -13.71 -1.06 -4.50
N VAL A 255 -13.93 -0.53 -3.31
CA VAL A 255 -15.27 -0.26 -2.78
C VAL A 255 -16.04 0.66 -3.74
N ILE A 256 -15.42 1.75 -4.18
CA ILE A 256 -16.03 2.69 -5.14
C ILE A 256 -16.40 1.95 -6.44
N TYR A 257 -15.49 1.13 -6.97
CA TYR A 257 -15.76 0.34 -8.17
C TYR A 257 -16.97 -0.59 -8.01
N HIS A 258 -17.04 -1.36 -6.90
CA HIS A 258 -18.14 -2.28 -6.66
C HIS A 258 -19.47 -1.55 -6.53
N LEU A 259 -19.52 -0.43 -5.80
CA LEU A 259 -20.75 0.36 -5.64
C LEU A 259 -21.24 0.94 -6.97
N GLN A 260 -20.32 1.44 -7.80
CA GLN A 260 -20.65 1.95 -9.13
C GLN A 260 -21.18 0.84 -10.04
N ARG A 261 -20.51 -0.31 -10.06
CA ARG A 261 -20.91 -1.47 -10.87
C ARG A 261 -22.30 -1.96 -10.45
N LEU A 262 -22.51 -2.20 -9.17
CA LEU A 262 -23.78 -2.71 -8.62
C LEU A 262 -24.95 -1.75 -8.83
N THR A 263 -24.71 -0.44 -8.75
CA THR A 263 -25.73 0.57 -9.06
C THR A 263 -26.10 0.56 -10.54
N ARG A 264 -25.11 0.47 -11.44
CA ARG A 264 -25.35 0.40 -12.90
C ARG A 264 -26.09 -0.89 -13.29
N GLU A 265 -25.85 -1.98 -12.57
CA GLU A 265 -26.56 -3.26 -12.73
C GLU A 265 -27.98 -3.24 -12.15
N GLY A 266 -28.39 -2.15 -11.48
CA GLY A 266 -29.69 -2.04 -10.81
C GLY A 266 -29.83 -2.92 -9.56
N ARG A 267 -28.73 -3.52 -9.08
CA ARG A 267 -28.70 -4.35 -7.86
C ARG A 267 -28.61 -3.54 -6.58
N LEU A 268 -28.15 -2.29 -6.67
CA LEU A 268 -28.05 -1.36 -5.54
C LEU A 268 -28.78 -0.06 -5.88
N GLN A 269 -29.64 0.41 -4.97
CA GLN A 269 -30.22 1.74 -5.10
C GLN A 269 -29.11 2.80 -4.95
N GLN A 270 -29.07 3.79 -5.85
CA GLN A 270 -27.94 4.72 -5.97
C GLN A 270 -27.73 5.54 -4.67
N PRO A 271 -26.64 5.28 -3.90
CA PRO A 271 -26.32 6.08 -2.73
C PRO A 271 -25.61 7.39 -3.12
N GLU A 272 -25.70 8.41 -2.27
CA GLU A 272 -24.71 9.50 -2.31
C GLU A 272 -23.43 9.04 -1.60
N ILE A 273 -22.29 9.23 -2.25
CA ILE A 273 -20.98 8.76 -1.77
C ILE A 273 -20.09 9.96 -1.51
N PHE A 274 -19.52 10.02 -0.32
CA PHE A 274 -18.53 11.00 0.06
C PHE A 274 -17.21 10.28 0.32
N VAL A 275 -16.14 10.74 -0.32
CA VAL A 275 -14.79 10.28 -0.05
C VAL A 275 -14.05 11.42 0.61
N ASP A 276 -13.76 11.24 1.88
CA ASP A 276 -13.04 12.20 2.69
C ASP A 276 -11.58 11.75 2.74
N SER A 277 -10.80 12.16 1.74
CA SER A 277 -9.34 11.97 1.67
C SER A 277 -8.78 12.55 0.37
N SER A 278 -7.99 13.63 0.47
CA SER A 278 -7.20 14.13 -0.66
C SER A 278 -6.24 13.07 -1.21
N MET A 279 -5.66 12.26 -0.32
CA MET A 279 -4.82 11.11 -0.67
C MET A 279 -5.58 10.07 -1.49
N ALA A 280 -6.85 9.77 -1.18
CA ALA A 280 -7.64 8.81 -1.96
C ALA A 280 -7.91 9.33 -3.38
N THR A 281 -8.13 10.64 -3.54
CA THR A 281 -8.29 11.29 -4.85
C THR A 281 -7.01 11.20 -5.68
N ASP A 282 -5.85 11.49 -5.09
CA ASP A 282 -4.56 11.34 -5.77
C ASP A 282 -4.27 9.88 -6.13
N ALA A 283 -4.54 8.96 -5.22
CA ALA A 283 -4.40 7.52 -5.44
C ALA A 283 -5.33 7.02 -6.55
N MET A 284 -6.55 7.55 -6.63
CA MET A 284 -7.51 7.24 -7.70
C MET A 284 -6.98 7.72 -9.06
N ARG A 285 -6.42 8.93 -9.14
CA ARG A 285 -5.79 9.44 -10.37
C ARG A 285 -4.64 8.55 -10.84
N ILE A 286 -3.77 8.12 -9.92
CA ILE A 286 -2.66 7.21 -10.23
C ILE A 286 -3.18 5.84 -10.68
N THR A 287 -4.19 5.32 -9.98
CA THR A 287 -4.85 4.04 -10.30
C THR A 287 -5.43 4.07 -11.71
N ARG A 288 -6.17 5.13 -12.07
CA ARG A 288 -6.74 5.30 -13.41
C ARG A 288 -5.67 5.30 -14.49
N LYS A 289 -4.63 6.13 -14.33
CA LYS A 289 -3.50 6.20 -15.28
C LYS A 289 -2.85 4.83 -15.49
N SER A 290 -2.76 4.02 -14.44
CA SER A 290 -2.17 2.68 -14.48
C SER A 290 -3.10 1.64 -15.13
N ILE A 291 -4.41 1.70 -14.88
CA ILE A 291 -5.40 0.81 -15.50
C ILE A 291 -5.54 1.07 -17.01
N ASP A 292 -5.37 2.31 -17.47
CA ASP A 292 -5.38 2.63 -18.91
C ASP A 292 -4.27 1.88 -19.68
N GLN A 293 -3.25 1.39 -18.97
CA GLN A 293 -2.16 0.56 -19.50
C GLN A 293 -2.44 -0.96 -19.42
N PHE A 294 -3.62 -1.37 -18.94
CA PHE A 294 -4.04 -2.78 -18.95
C PHE A 294 -4.56 -3.20 -20.33
N ASP A 295 -4.55 -4.51 -20.61
CA ASP A 295 -5.08 -5.07 -21.85
C ASP A 295 -6.59 -4.79 -22.01
N ASP A 296 -7.08 -4.85 -23.25
CA ASP A 296 -8.40 -4.33 -23.67
C ASP A 296 -9.61 -4.85 -22.87
N GLN A 297 -9.58 -6.09 -22.38
CA GLN A 297 -10.66 -6.66 -21.55
C GLN A 297 -10.88 -5.91 -20.22
N ARG A 298 -9.84 -5.26 -19.68
CA ARG A 298 -9.92 -4.49 -18.43
C ARG A 298 -10.04 -2.98 -18.65
N LYS A 299 -9.77 -2.48 -19.85
CA LYS A 299 -10.05 -1.07 -20.22
C LYS A 299 -11.53 -0.73 -20.10
N HIS A 300 -12.43 -1.69 -20.31
CA HIS A 300 -13.86 -1.49 -20.05
C HIS A 300 -14.11 -1.03 -18.60
N CYS A 301 -13.37 -1.59 -17.64
CA CYS A 301 -13.44 -1.25 -16.21
C CYS A 301 -12.91 0.16 -15.88
N ALA A 302 -11.96 0.69 -16.67
CA ALA A 302 -11.45 2.06 -16.52
C ALA A 302 -12.56 3.11 -16.71
N GLY A 303 -13.53 2.82 -17.60
CA GLY A 303 -14.73 3.65 -17.78
C GLY A 303 -15.72 3.62 -16.60
N HIS A 304 -15.52 2.73 -15.62
CA HIS A 304 -16.30 2.70 -14.38
C HIS A 304 -15.66 3.55 -13.29
N LEU A 305 -14.33 3.63 -13.22
CA LEU A 305 -13.55 4.41 -12.22
C LEU A 305 -13.46 5.93 -12.53
N THR A 306 -14.44 6.47 -13.26
CA THR A 306 -14.44 7.89 -13.64
C THR A 306 -15.01 8.76 -12.52
N TRP A 307 -14.15 9.58 -11.92
CA TRP A 307 -14.53 10.60 -10.93
C TRP A 307 -15.41 11.70 -11.54
N ASP A 308 -15.16 12.05 -12.81
CA ASP A 308 -15.68 13.30 -13.42
C ASP A 308 -16.76 13.07 -14.50
N LYS A 309 -16.96 11.82 -14.95
CA LYS A 309 -17.90 11.50 -16.03
C LYS A 309 -18.79 10.33 -15.66
N GLY A 310 -19.87 10.62 -14.95
CA GLY A 310 -21.01 9.71 -14.86
C GLY A 310 -21.72 9.65 -13.52
N TRP A 311 -21.16 10.22 -12.46
CA TRP A 311 -21.79 10.24 -11.13
C TRP A 311 -21.73 11.63 -10.51
N SER A 312 -22.81 12.39 -10.65
CA SER A 312 -23.06 13.65 -9.92
C SER A 312 -23.14 13.48 -8.38
N HIS A 313 -23.04 12.24 -7.89
CA HIS A 313 -23.30 11.84 -6.51
C HIS A 313 -22.04 11.40 -5.73
N LEU A 314 -20.87 11.37 -6.38
CA LEU A 314 -19.60 11.19 -5.69
C LEU A 314 -19.05 12.57 -5.32
N ARG A 315 -18.87 12.84 -4.03
CA ARG A 315 -18.35 14.11 -3.52
C ARG A 315 -17.03 13.88 -2.79
N CYS A 316 -16.00 14.65 -3.16
CA CYS A 316 -14.77 14.67 -2.38
C CYS A 316 -14.93 15.67 -1.24
N LEU A 317 -14.70 15.22 -0.01
CA LEU A 317 -14.49 16.10 1.12
C LEU A 317 -12.99 16.19 1.39
N SER A 318 -12.53 17.36 1.82
CA SER A 318 -11.12 17.62 2.09
C SER A 318 -10.81 17.62 3.58
N THR A 319 -11.60 16.94 4.42
CA THR A 319 -11.60 17.13 5.87
C THR A 319 -11.89 15.84 6.65
N MET A 320 -10.81 15.09 6.93
CA MET A 320 -10.71 13.78 7.63
C MET A 320 -10.76 12.53 6.74
N MET A 321 -10.57 11.32 7.31
CA MET A 321 -10.33 10.05 6.59
C MET A 321 -11.53 9.12 6.74
N SER A 322 -12.52 9.17 5.84
CA SER A 322 -13.66 8.23 5.84
C SER A 322 -14.43 8.23 4.51
N VAL A 323 -15.02 7.10 4.15
CA VAL A 323 -16.06 7.07 3.10
C VAL A 323 -17.43 7.12 3.79
N PHE A 324 -18.22 8.14 3.48
CA PHE A 324 -19.58 8.29 4.00
C PHE A 324 -20.61 8.03 2.92
N PHE A 325 -21.71 7.40 3.29
CA PHE A 325 -22.90 7.29 2.45
C PHE A 325 -24.07 7.97 3.15
N MET A 326 -24.79 8.82 2.45
CA MET A 326 -25.94 9.55 2.99
C MET A 326 -27.21 9.34 2.15
N PRO A 327 -28.40 9.35 2.76
CA PRO A 327 -29.67 9.44 2.03
C PRO A 327 -29.76 10.77 1.28
N ARG A 328 -30.30 10.75 0.06
CA ARG A 328 -30.41 11.92 -0.84
C ARG A 328 -31.15 13.12 -0.23
N ASP A 329 -32.03 12.89 0.74
CA ASP A 329 -32.87 13.90 1.37
C ASP A 329 -32.28 14.49 2.67
N SER A 330 -31.04 14.10 3.03
CA SER A 330 -30.40 14.49 4.31
C SER A 330 -29.64 15.82 4.25
N ILE A 331 -29.66 16.50 3.10
CA ILE A 331 -28.96 17.75 2.84
C ILE A 331 -29.99 18.82 2.46
N LEU A 332 -30.82 19.19 3.44
CA LEU A 332 -31.58 20.44 3.46
C LEU A 332 -31.56 21.01 4.87
#